data_AF-A0A938SGV6-F1
#
_entry.id   AF-A0A938SGV6-F1
#
_cell.length_a   1.000
_cell.length_b   1.000
_cell.length_c   1.000
_cell.angle_alpha   90.00
_cell.angle_beta   90.00
_cell.angle_gamma   90.00
#
_symmetry.space_group_name_H-M   'P 1'
#
loop_
_entity.id
_entity.type
_entity.pdbx_description
1 polymer ?
#
loop_
_entity_poly.entity_id
_entity_poly.type
_entity_poly.pdbx_seq_one_letter_code
_entity_poly.pdbx_strand_id
1 'polypeptide(L)' 'MSTFYVIGVHILTHPEIVRRAREIARRFDQERIYDSIYAALAELRGCDFWTADKVFYDAVKDGLPFVKYLADYP' A
#
# COMPACT_ATOMS: atom_id res chain seq x y z
N MET A 1 -19.90 -15.05 11.43
CA MET A 1 -19.32 -13.70 11.28
C MET A 1 -17.86 -13.77 11.67
N SER A 2 -16.94 -13.48 10.75
CA SER A 2 -15.50 -13.55 11.00
C SER A 2 -15.06 -12.41 11.92
N THR A 3 -14.26 -12.70 12.94
CA THR A 3 -13.80 -11.76 14.01
C THR A 3 -13.23 -10.43 13.49
N PHE A 4 -12.68 -10.39 12.27
CA PHE A 4 -12.11 -9.20 11.64
C PHE A 4 -13.06 -8.00 11.55
N TYR A 5 -14.36 -8.21 11.34
CA TYR A 5 -15.31 -7.10 11.21
C TYR A 5 -15.58 -6.40 12.54
N VAL A 6 -15.43 -7.10 13.66
CA VAL A 6 -15.72 -6.57 15.01
C VAL A 6 -14.70 -5.51 15.42
N ILE A 7 -13.48 -5.58 14.88
CA ILE A 7 -12.40 -4.63 15.11
C ILE A 7 -12.25 -3.59 13.98
N GLY A 8 -13.24 -3.50 13.06
CA GLY A 8 -13.24 -2.54 11.95
C GLY A 8 -12.30 -2.89 10.79
N VAL A 9 -11.83 -4.13 10.70
CA VAL A 9 -10.97 -4.58 9.58
C VAL A 9 -11.81 -5.16 8.46
N HIS A 10 -11.66 -4.57 7.27
CA HIS A 10 -12.34 -5.01 6.05
C HIS A 10 -11.35 -5.70 5.11
N ILE A 11 -11.69 -6.91 4.65
CA ILE A 11 -10.91 -7.59 3.61
C ILE A 11 -11.36 -7.04 2.25
N LEU A 12 -10.44 -6.38 1.56
CA LEU A 12 -10.70 -5.78 0.27
C LEU A 12 -9.88 -6.48 -0.81
N THR A 13 -10.45 -6.53 -2.01
CA THR A 13 -9.76 -6.94 -3.24
C THR A 13 -10.10 -5.96 -4.36
N HIS A 14 -9.28 -5.97 -5.41
CA HIS A 14 -9.53 -5.23 -6.63
C HIS A 14 -8.94 -6.03 -7.81
N PRO A 15 -9.66 -6.21 -8.95
CA PRO A 15 -9.16 -6.99 -10.08
C PRO A 15 -7.79 -6.54 -10.59
N GLU A 16 -7.56 -5.22 -10.59
CA GLU A 16 -6.32 -4.60 -11.09
C GLU A 16 -5.15 -4.58 -10.09
N ILE A 17 -5.33 -5.07 -8.85
CA ILE A 17 -4.34 -4.89 -7.78
C ILE A 17 -2.98 -5.47 -8.15
N VAL A 18 -2.95 -6.66 -8.75
CA VAL A 18 -1.69 -7.35 -9.10
C VAL A 18 -0.99 -6.65 -10.25
N ARG A 19 -1.74 -6.21 -11.28
CA ARG A 19 -1.15 -5.47 -12.41
C ARG A 19 -0.54 -4.17 -11.89
N ARG A 20 -1.29 -3.42 -11.09
CA ARG A 20 -0.81 -2.13 -10.58
C ARG A 20 0.37 -2.28 -9.62
N ALA A 21 0.35 -3.28 -8.75
CA ALA A 21 1.47 -3.59 -7.87
C ALA A 21 2.76 -3.90 -8.65
N ARG A 22 2.67 -4.61 -9.78
CA ARG A 22 3.83 -4.87 -10.65
C ARG A 22 4.38 -3.61 -11.30
N GLU A 23 3.52 -2.67 -11.68
CA GLU A 23 3.96 -1.38 -12.24
C GLU A 23 4.67 -0.54 -11.19
N ILE A 24 4.13 -0.48 -9.97
CA ILE A 24 4.77 0.20 -8.84
C ILE A 24 6.12 -0.43 -8.53
N ALA A 25 6.16 -1.76 -8.39
CA ALA A 25 7.41 -2.47 -8.09
C ALA A 25 8.49 -2.22 -9.14
N ARG A 26 8.13 -2.22 -10.43
CA ARG A 26 9.07 -1.88 -11.52
C ARG A 26 9.49 -0.41 -11.50
N ARG A 27 8.58 0.51 -11.19
CA ARG A 27 8.86 1.96 -11.19
C ARG A 27 9.84 2.34 -10.07
N PHE A 28 9.78 1.67 -8.93
CA PHE A 28 10.57 1.99 -7.73
C PHE A 28 11.57 0.88 -7.37
N ASP A 29 11.95 0.05 -8.35
CA ASP A 29 12.96 -1.00 -8.24
C ASP A 29 12.80 -1.91 -7.01
N GLN A 30 11.55 -2.30 -6.72
CA GLN A 30 11.24 -3.20 -5.62
C GLN A 30 11.47 -4.65 -6.05
N GLU A 31 12.27 -5.39 -5.28
CA GLU A 31 12.54 -6.81 -5.54
C GLU A 31 11.26 -7.67 -5.54
N ARG A 32 10.28 -7.28 -4.72
CA ARG A 32 9.04 -8.01 -4.51
C ARG A 32 7.83 -7.10 -4.65
N ILE A 33 6.70 -7.70 -5.04
CA ILE A 33 5.45 -6.98 -5.21
C ILE A 33 4.66 -6.77 -3.90
N TYR A 34 5.05 -7.41 -2.79
CA TYR A 34 4.20 -7.47 -1.58
C TYR A 34 3.85 -6.10 -1.02
N ASP A 35 4.83 -5.22 -0.82
CA ASP A 35 4.55 -3.86 -0.32
C ASP A 35 3.85 -3.01 -1.38
N SER A 36 4.18 -3.26 -2.65
CA SER A 36 3.52 -2.63 -3.79
C SER A 36 2.04 -3.02 -3.93
N ILE A 37 1.60 -4.18 -3.39
CA ILE A 37 0.19 -4.58 -3.36
C ILE A 37 -0.62 -3.64 -2.48
N TYR A 38 -0.10 -3.25 -1.32
CA TYR A 38 -0.80 -2.31 -0.43
C TYR A 38 -0.86 -0.91 -1.02
N ALA A 39 0.25 -0.43 -1.60
CA ALA A 39 0.27 0.85 -2.30
C ALA A 39 -0.71 0.87 -3.49
N ALA A 40 -0.74 -0.21 -4.29
CA ALA A 40 -1.68 -0.34 -5.41
C ALA A 40 -3.14 -0.35 -4.94
N LEU A 41 -3.46 -1.08 -3.87
CA LEU A 41 -4.82 -1.12 -3.33
C LEU A 41 -5.26 0.26 -2.84
N ALA A 42 -4.40 0.96 -2.11
CA ALA A 42 -4.69 2.30 -1.60
C ALA A 42 -4.91 3.31 -2.74
N GLU A 43 -4.08 3.27 -3.77
CA GLU A 43 -4.26 4.09 -4.98
C GLU A 43 -5.61 3.80 -5.67
N LEU A 44 -5.94 2.53 -5.87
CA LEU A 44 -7.19 2.09 -6.50
C LEU A 44 -8.43 2.44 -5.66
N ARG A 45 -8.26 2.62 -4.35
CA ARG A 45 -9.34 3.02 -3.42
C ARG A 45 -9.35 4.51 -3.11
N GLY A 46 -8.36 5.27 -3.59
CA GLY A 46 -8.21 6.70 -3.31
C GLY A 46 -8.03 7.00 -1.82
N CYS A 47 -7.30 6.14 -1.09
CA CYS A 47 -7.02 6.33 0.34
C CYS A 47 -5.52 6.39 0.63
N ASP A 48 -5.17 6.89 1.82
CA ASP A 48 -3.78 6.87 2.28
C ASP A 48 -3.33 5.45 2.62
N PHE A 49 -2.05 5.17 2.35
CA PHE A 49 -1.37 3.95 2.78
C PHE A 49 -0.33 4.30 3.83
N TRP A 50 -0.59 3.92 5.08
CA TRP A 50 0.35 4.08 6.18
C TRP A 50 1.20 2.83 6.35
N THR A 51 2.53 2.99 6.31
CA THR A 51 3.48 1.89 6.47
C THR A 51 4.51 2.19 7.56
N ALA A 52 4.84 1.18 8.34
CA ALA A 52 5.99 1.21 9.26
C ALA A 52 7.31 0.84 8.56
N ASP A 53 7.25 0.33 7.31
CA ASP A 53 8.43 0.01 6.52
C ASP A 53 9.05 1.30 5.96
N LYS A 54 10.13 1.73 6.61
CA LYS A 54 10.87 2.93 6.22
C LYS A 54 11.58 2.76 4.87
N VAL A 55 12.08 1.56 4.56
CA VAL A 55 12.82 1.31 3.32
C VAL A 55 11.86 1.45 2.12
N PHE A 56 10.68 0.84 2.22
CA PHE A 56 9.65 0.99 1.20
C PHE A 56 9.17 2.45 1.09
N TYR A 57 8.88 3.10 2.21
CA TYR A 57 8.45 4.51 2.22
C TYR A 57 9.47 5.42 1.52
N ASP A 58 10.75 5.33 1.91
CA ASP A 58 11.80 6.18 1.34
C ASP A 58 11.98 5.95 -0.16
N ALA A 59 11.73 4.72 -0.65
CA ALA A 59 11.80 4.41 -2.08
C ALA A 59 10.66 5.01 -2.91
N VAL A 60 9.46 5.18 -2.34
CA VAL A 60 8.24 5.55 -3.11
C VAL A 60 7.69 6.94 -2.82
N LYS A 61 8.03 7.56 -1.69
CA LYS A 61 7.39 8.78 -1.16
C LYS A 61 7.35 9.94 -2.16
N ASP A 62 8.37 10.09 -3.00
CA ASP A 62 8.44 11.20 -3.98
C ASP A 62 7.52 10.96 -5.19
N GLY A 63 7.19 9.70 -5.48
CA GLY A 63 6.36 9.32 -6.63
C GLY A 63 4.95 8.86 -6.28
N LEU A 64 4.67 8.56 -5.01
CA LEU A 64 3.38 8.13 -4.46
C LEU A 64 3.06 8.91 -3.17
N PRO A 65 2.53 10.14 -3.26
CA PRO A 65 2.34 11.03 -2.10
C PRO A 65 1.30 10.54 -1.08
N PHE A 66 0.47 9.55 -1.44
CA PHE A 66 -0.50 8.90 -0.55
C PHE A 66 0.15 7.82 0.34
N VAL A 67 1.41 7.43 0.08
CA VAL A 67 2.16 6.56 0.98
C VAL A 67 2.76 7.42 2.09
N LYS A 68 2.40 7.10 3.34
CA LYS A 68 2.77 7.84 4.55
C LYS A 68 3.60 6.96 5.46
N TYR A 69 4.55 7.57 6.17
CA TYR A 69 5.32 6.87 7.18
C TYR A 69 4.58 6.88 8.52
N LEU A 70 4.43 5.71 9.14
CA LEU A 70 3.65 5.56 10.36
C LEU A 70 4.18 6.41 11.53
N ALA A 71 5.48 6.71 11.58
CA ALA A 71 6.03 7.56 12.64
C ALA A 71 5.60 9.03 12.53
N ASP A 72 5.10 9.45 11.35
CA ASP A 72 4.57 10.80 11.12
C ASP A 72 3.06 10.87 11.42
N TYR A 73 2.46 9.77 11.89
CA TYR A 73 1.04 9.75 12.26
C TYR A 73 0.80 10.59 13.52
N PRO A 74 -0.20 11.50 13.53
CA PRO A 74 -0.48 12.42 14.63
C PRO A 74 -1.00 11.75 15.90
#